data_AF-A0A7J9GLN9-F1
#
_entry.id   AF-A0A7J9GLN9-F1
#
_cell.length_a   1.000
_cell.length_b   1.000
_cell.length_c   1.000
_cell.angle_alpha   90.00
_cell.angle_beta   90.00
_cell.angle_gamma   90.00
#
_symmetry.space_group_name_H-M   'P 1'
#
loop_
_entity.id
_entity.type
_entity.pdbx_description
1 polymer ?
#
loop_
_entity_poly.entity_id
_entity_poly.type
_entity_poly.pdbx_seq_one_letter_code
_entity_poly.pdbx_strand_id
1 'polypeptide(L)'
;RLTFGEQRRGKAKQVISCDRSHKKYDLCSITGATVVDPATSTFFLVDPTISGPGSIVEKIKPYPRKWENFPMQRIKELTITSGPSGPECEVQHNSPAIVFSAGGYTGNVFHDFNDGFIPLFITINSIYKNQDVVIVVSKARDWWLNRYKNLLHVFSSHPIVTLDNDTSTHCFPSATLGLMSYGFMALMPNSSQTLLHFRGLLDKAFGHHGQYSIFNPPPKSDSPPRLVFMSRSKGIGREILNQDEAVKVAKEIGFDVILFEPTGKISLQQAYGLINSSHAMVGMHGAALTHSLFLRPGSAFMQVMPLGIDWVGKMCFGEPARAIGIQYIEYKIKVEESSLVEKYDKNDMVIKDPASFQGRNWSFDVMKIYLKEQNVKLDLVRFRDYLMEAYSKAKTFMEKMG
;
A
#
# COMPACT_ATOMS: atom_id res chain seq x y z
N ARG A 1 -35.85 30.54 -49.73
CA ARG A 1 -36.23 30.49 -48.30
C ARG A 1 -35.54 29.27 -47.70
N LEU A 2 -34.45 29.51 -46.98
CA LEU A 2 -33.71 28.52 -46.20
C LEU A 2 -34.39 28.43 -44.82
N THR A 3 -34.75 27.24 -44.37
CA THR A 3 -35.15 26.99 -42.98
C THR A 3 -34.10 26.11 -42.32
N PHE A 4 -33.49 26.69 -41.29
CA PHE A 4 -32.50 26.16 -40.39
C PHE A 4 -33.07 25.10 -39.43
N GLY A 5 -32.24 24.13 -39.08
CA GLY A 5 -31.98 23.80 -37.68
C GLY A 5 -32.74 22.63 -37.08
N GLU A 6 -32.21 21.42 -37.22
CA GLU A 6 -32.40 20.36 -36.21
C GLU A 6 -31.20 20.37 -35.25
N GLN A 7 -31.50 20.82 -34.03
CA GLN A 7 -30.57 20.99 -32.94
C GLN A 7 -30.23 19.63 -32.34
N ARG A 8 -28.94 19.28 -32.32
CA ARG A 8 -28.40 18.12 -31.59
C ARG A 8 -28.84 18.18 -30.12
N ARG A 9 -29.69 17.25 -29.69
CA ARG A 9 -29.93 16.96 -28.26
C ARG A 9 -28.61 16.47 -27.65
N GLY A 10 -27.88 17.35 -26.97
CA GLY A 10 -26.81 16.95 -26.06
C GLY A 10 -27.40 16.12 -24.92
N LYS A 11 -26.84 14.94 -24.65
CA LYS A 11 -27.16 14.17 -23.44
C LYS A 11 -26.88 15.07 -22.22
N ALA A 12 -27.86 15.21 -21.31
CA ALA A 12 -27.65 15.90 -20.05
C ALA A 12 -26.45 15.28 -19.31
N LYS A 13 -25.52 16.11 -18.85
CA LYS A 13 -24.32 15.66 -18.14
C LYS A 13 -24.76 15.10 -16.79
N GLN A 14 -24.63 13.80 -16.61
CA GLN A 14 -25.03 13.15 -15.35
C GLN A 14 -24.15 13.67 -14.21
N VAL A 15 -24.76 14.33 -13.22
CA VAL A 15 -24.02 15.04 -12.17
C VAL A 15 -23.46 14.08 -11.11
N ILE A 16 -24.19 13.00 -10.80
CA ILE A 16 -23.77 11.89 -9.94
C ILE A 16 -23.64 10.63 -10.79
N SER A 17 -22.49 9.95 -10.75
CA SER A 17 -22.25 8.71 -11.49
C SER A 17 -21.42 7.73 -10.68
N CYS A 18 -21.81 6.45 -10.66
CA CYS A 18 -21.09 5.38 -9.99
C CYS A 18 -20.74 4.27 -10.98
N ASP A 19 -19.43 4.03 -11.18
CA ASP A 19 -18.92 2.87 -11.90
C ASP A 19 -18.62 1.73 -10.91
N ARG A 20 -19.30 0.61 -11.14
CA ARG A 20 -19.19 -0.62 -10.35
C ARG A 20 -18.74 -1.82 -11.19
N SER A 21 -18.36 -1.57 -12.44
CA SER A 21 -18.01 -2.60 -13.42
C SER A 21 -16.69 -3.29 -13.10
N HIS A 22 -15.77 -2.59 -12.42
CA HIS A 22 -14.49 -3.15 -12.06
C HIS A 22 -14.62 -4.17 -10.92
N LYS A 23 -13.92 -5.30 -11.04
CA LYS A 23 -13.98 -6.40 -10.06
C LYS A 23 -13.39 -6.04 -8.69
N LYS A 24 -12.53 -5.00 -8.64
CA LYS A 24 -11.72 -4.68 -7.46
C LYS A 24 -12.22 -3.51 -6.62
N TYR A 25 -12.85 -2.53 -7.24
CA TYR A 25 -13.23 -1.27 -6.59
C TYR A 25 -14.52 -0.73 -7.19
N ASP A 26 -15.22 0.08 -6.40
CA ASP A 26 -16.27 0.97 -6.88
C ASP A 26 -15.72 2.39 -6.91
N LEU A 27 -16.18 3.18 -7.86
CA LEU A 27 -15.84 4.59 -7.97
C LEU A 27 -17.10 5.40 -8.25
N CYS A 28 -17.43 6.32 -7.36
CA CYS A 28 -18.51 7.28 -7.57
C CYS A 28 -17.94 8.68 -7.76
N SER A 29 -18.59 9.51 -8.55
CA SER A 29 -18.20 10.89 -8.81
C SER A 29 -19.41 11.82 -8.73
N ILE A 30 -19.18 13.01 -8.19
CA ILE A 30 -20.10 14.14 -8.18
C ILE A 30 -19.39 15.25 -8.93
N THR A 31 -19.86 15.58 -10.13
CA THR A 31 -19.20 16.55 -11.03
C THR A 31 -19.65 18.00 -10.80
N GLY A 32 -20.64 18.21 -9.91
CA GLY A 32 -21.12 19.52 -9.49
C GLY A 32 -20.81 19.83 -8.02
N ALA A 33 -21.10 21.07 -7.62
CA ALA A 33 -20.89 21.53 -6.25
C ALA A 33 -21.63 20.63 -5.26
N THR A 34 -20.93 20.21 -4.21
CA THR A 34 -21.43 19.26 -3.23
C THR A 34 -21.08 19.68 -1.82
N VAL A 35 -21.99 19.43 -0.88
CA VAL A 35 -21.75 19.58 0.55
C VAL A 35 -21.73 18.19 1.19
N VAL A 36 -20.71 17.90 1.99
CA VAL A 36 -20.68 16.71 2.85
C VAL A 36 -21.06 17.09 4.26
N ASP A 37 -21.97 16.30 4.82
CA ASP A 37 -22.29 16.29 6.24
C ASP A 37 -21.60 15.09 6.90
N PRO A 38 -20.55 15.29 7.71
CA PRO A 38 -19.89 14.20 8.43
C PRO A 38 -20.84 13.43 9.37
N ALA A 39 -21.81 14.11 10.00
CA ALA A 39 -22.70 13.54 11.00
C ALA A 39 -23.58 12.43 10.40
N THR A 40 -24.12 12.66 9.21
CA THR A 40 -24.89 11.66 8.45
C THR A 40 -24.04 10.88 7.44
N SER A 41 -22.79 11.27 7.22
CA SER A 41 -21.90 10.70 6.19
C SER A 41 -22.52 10.72 4.80
N THR A 42 -23.18 11.83 4.49
CA THR A 42 -23.92 12.04 3.26
C THR A 42 -23.34 13.21 2.47
N PHE A 43 -23.13 12.98 1.18
CA PHE A 43 -22.78 13.99 0.20
C PHE A 43 -24.05 14.43 -0.53
N PHE A 44 -24.38 15.71 -0.45
CA PHE A 44 -25.54 16.31 -1.11
C PHE A 44 -25.07 17.13 -2.30
N LEU A 45 -25.78 17.04 -3.42
CA LEU A 45 -25.61 17.98 -4.52
C LEU A 45 -26.23 19.33 -4.13
N VAL A 46 -25.49 20.43 -4.29
CA VAL A 46 -25.94 21.77 -3.89
C VAL A 46 -27.08 22.30 -4.77
N ASP A 47 -27.08 21.96 -6.06
CA ASP A 47 -28.19 22.27 -6.98
C ASP A 47 -28.83 20.98 -7.54
N PRO A 48 -29.87 20.46 -6.85
CA PRO A 48 -30.65 19.29 -7.26
C PRO A 48 -31.23 19.38 -8.67
N THR A 49 -31.57 20.60 -9.11
CA THR A 49 -32.37 20.84 -10.32
C THR A 49 -31.61 20.46 -11.60
N ILE A 50 -30.28 20.41 -11.52
CA ILE A 50 -29.37 19.97 -12.59
C ILE A 50 -29.50 18.45 -12.85
N SER A 51 -30.03 17.68 -11.90
CA SER A 51 -30.09 16.20 -11.96
C SER A 51 -31.27 15.64 -12.76
N GLY A 52 -32.23 16.49 -13.17
CA GLY A 52 -33.48 16.08 -13.79
C GLY A 52 -34.58 15.67 -12.78
N PRO A 53 -35.76 15.24 -13.26
CA PRO A 53 -36.89 14.89 -12.40
C PRO A 53 -36.64 13.55 -11.70
N GLY A 54 -36.20 13.62 -10.44
CA GLY A 54 -35.99 12.47 -9.55
C GLY A 54 -34.77 12.66 -8.64
N SER A 55 -34.90 12.37 -7.34
CA SER A 55 -33.77 12.34 -6.43
C SER A 55 -32.95 11.07 -6.66
N ILE A 56 -31.69 11.22 -7.05
CA ILE A 56 -30.71 10.13 -7.16
C ILE A 56 -30.18 9.87 -5.76
N VAL A 57 -30.16 8.60 -5.34
CA VAL A 57 -29.52 8.17 -4.09
C VAL A 57 -28.59 7.00 -4.41
N GLU A 58 -27.31 7.18 -4.15
CA GLU A 58 -26.26 6.19 -4.31
C GLU A 58 -25.57 5.91 -2.97
N LYS A 59 -25.01 4.70 -2.83
CA LYS A 59 -24.30 4.27 -1.62
C LYS A 59 -22.98 3.61 -1.95
N ILE A 60 -21.92 3.97 -1.24
CA ILE A 60 -20.58 3.44 -1.50
C ILE A 60 -19.82 3.17 -0.22
N LYS A 61 -19.06 2.07 -0.22
CA LYS A 61 -18.01 1.80 0.76
C LYS A 61 -16.68 2.07 0.08
N PRO A 62 -16.04 3.23 0.31
CA PRO A 62 -14.95 3.73 -0.53
C PRO A 62 -13.61 3.07 -0.16
N TYR A 63 -13.51 1.76 -0.39
CA TYR A 63 -12.34 0.92 -0.08
C TYR A 63 -12.03 -0.02 -1.26
N PRO A 64 -10.77 -0.14 -1.70
CA PRO A 64 -10.41 -0.81 -2.95
C PRO A 64 -10.30 -2.34 -2.82
N ARG A 65 -11.23 -2.97 -2.07
CA ARG A 65 -11.35 -4.43 -1.91
C ARG A 65 -12.79 -4.92 -1.98
N LYS A 66 -13.56 -4.42 -2.95
CA LYS A 66 -14.99 -4.70 -3.08
C LYS A 66 -15.34 -6.20 -3.04
N TRP A 67 -14.46 -7.07 -3.53
CA TRP A 67 -14.67 -8.52 -3.60
C TRP A 67 -14.51 -9.25 -2.25
N GLU A 68 -13.97 -8.61 -1.22
CA GLU A 68 -13.70 -9.25 0.07
C GLU A 68 -14.73 -8.84 1.12
N ASN A 69 -15.59 -9.77 1.53
CA ASN A 69 -16.66 -9.50 2.49
C ASN A 69 -16.13 -9.04 3.86
N PHE A 70 -15.09 -9.69 4.39
CA PHE A 70 -14.58 -9.45 5.75
C PHE A 70 -14.12 -7.99 6.00
N PRO A 71 -13.20 -7.40 5.20
CA PRO A 71 -12.83 -6.01 5.39
C PRO A 71 -14.00 -5.07 5.09
N MET A 72 -14.82 -5.38 4.07
CA MET A 72 -15.93 -4.52 3.63
C MET A 72 -17.06 -4.41 4.66
N GLN A 73 -17.23 -5.38 5.56
CA GLN A 73 -18.16 -5.27 6.70
C GLN A 73 -17.77 -4.15 7.68
N ARG A 74 -16.47 -3.79 7.74
CA ARG A 74 -15.93 -2.78 8.67
C ARG A 74 -15.81 -1.39 8.03
N ILE A 75 -16.07 -1.27 6.73
CA ILE A 75 -16.03 -0.01 6.01
C ILE A 75 -17.36 0.73 6.19
N LYS A 76 -17.28 2.01 6.58
CA LYS A 76 -18.44 2.90 6.69
C LYS A 76 -19.04 3.08 5.29
N GLU A 77 -20.35 2.85 5.16
CA GLU A 77 -21.09 3.18 3.94
C GLU A 77 -21.38 4.69 3.94
N LEU A 78 -21.07 5.33 2.82
CA LEU A 78 -21.33 6.75 2.57
C LEU A 78 -22.51 6.87 1.60
N THR A 79 -23.33 7.88 1.79
CA THR A 79 -24.47 8.17 0.91
C THR A 79 -24.15 9.36 0.00
N ILE A 80 -24.60 9.30 -1.25
CA ILE A 80 -24.55 10.40 -2.20
C ILE A 80 -25.98 10.67 -2.66
N THR A 81 -26.46 11.90 -2.58
CA THR A 81 -27.82 12.23 -2.98
C THR A 81 -27.91 13.54 -3.77
N SER A 82 -28.83 13.60 -4.74
CA SER A 82 -29.22 14.86 -5.38
C SER A 82 -30.43 15.53 -4.73
N GLY A 83 -31.05 14.96 -3.70
CA GLY A 83 -32.19 15.58 -3.01
C GLY A 83 -32.58 14.85 -1.72
N PRO A 84 -33.16 15.53 -0.70
CA PRO A 84 -33.45 16.98 -0.66
C PRO A 84 -32.18 17.84 -0.56
N SER A 85 -32.32 19.17 -0.56
CA SER A 85 -31.20 20.09 -0.37
C SER A 85 -30.38 19.71 0.86
N GLY A 86 -29.06 19.76 0.72
CA GLY A 86 -28.14 19.52 1.82
C GLY A 86 -28.13 20.64 2.87
N PRO A 87 -27.40 20.45 3.98
CA PRO A 87 -27.21 21.49 4.97
C PRO A 87 -26.43 22.70 4.42
N GLU A 88 -26.46 23.81 5.17
CA GLU A 88 -25.64 24.98 4.86
C GLU A 88 -24.14 24.65 4.93
N CYS A 89 -23.35 25.45 4.20
CA CYS A 89 -21.92 25.29 4.13
C CYS A 89 -21.20 26.00 5.29
N GLU A 90 -20.43 25.28 6.09
CA GLU A 90 -19.57 25.88 7.12
C GLU A 90 -18.14 26.12 6.64
N VAL A 91 -17.59 25.17 5.89
CA VAL A 91 -16.20 25.23 5.38
C VAL A 91 -16.18 25.09 3.87
N GLN A 92 -15.79 26.16 3.18
CA GLN A 92 -15.69 26.18 1.72
C GLN A 92 -14.30 25.76 1.23
N HIS A 93 -14.25 24.78 0.34
CA HIS A 93 -13.03 24.38 -0.37
C HIS A 93 -13.11 24.76 -1.85
N ASN A 94 -11.97 25.17 -2.42
CA ASN A 94 -11.86 25.51 -3.85
C ASN A 94 -11.31 24.35 -4.70
N SER A 95 -10.79 23.30 -4.06
CA SER A 95 -10.23 22.11 -4.69
C SER A 95 -11.22 20.94 -4.54
N PRO A 96 -11.27 20.00 -5.50
CA PRO A 96 -12.14 18.84 -5.45
C PRO A 96 -11.76 17.88 -4.30
N ALA A 97 -12.75 17.14 -3.81
CA ALA A 97 -12.53 16.11 -2.79
C ALA A 97 -12.17 14.75 -3.40
N ILE A 98 -11.19 14.07 -2.82
CA ILE A 98 -10.98 12.63 -2.98
C ILE A 98 -11.30 11.92 -1.66
N VAL A 99 -12.26 11.01 -1.70
CA VAL A 99 -12.86 10.41 -0.51
C VAL A 99 -12.56 8.91 -0.45
N PHE A 100 -11.96 8.45 0.64
CA PHE A 100 -11.67 7.04 0.85
C PHE A 100 -11.75 6.60 2.31
N SER A 101 -11.64 5.31 2.57
CA SER A 101 -11.61 4.76 3.94
C SER A 101 -10.21 4.26 4.32
N ALA A 102 -9.75 4.63 5.51
CA ALA A 102 -8.57 4.09 6.18
C ALA A 102 -8.94 2.98 7.19
N GLY A 103 -10.08 2.30 6.96
CA GLY A 103 -10.55 1.16 7.74
C GLY A 103 -10.14 -0.21 7.15
N GLY A 104 -10.98 -1.23 7.35
CA GLY A 104 -10.77 -2.54 6.72
C GLY A 104 -9.50 -3.25 7.22
N TYR A 105 -8.54 -3.46 6.33
CA TYR A 105 -7.23 -4.05 6.67
C TYR A 105 -6.14 -3.01 6.95
N THR A 106 -6.38 -1.73 6.66
CA THR A 106 -5.51 -0.61 7.05
C THR A 106 -5.28 -0.67 8.56
N GLY A 107 -4.02 -0.52 8.97
CA GLY A 107 -3.57 -0.89 10.33
C GLY A 107 -2.18 -1.51 10.37
N ASN A 108 -1.73 -2.10 9.27
CA ASN A 108 -0.37 -2.57 9.09
C ASN A 108 0.18 -2.02 7.77
N VAL A 109 1.50 -1.80 7.73
CA VAL A 109 2.17 -1.07 6.64
C VAL A 109 1.90 -1.64 5.24
N PHE A 110 1.73 -2.97 5.10
CA PHE A 110 1.41 -3.55 3.80
C PHE A 110 0.05 -3.09 3.30
N HIS A 111 -0.98 -3.22 4.13
CA HIS A 111 -2.33 -2.81 3.75
C HIS A 111 -2.49 -1.29 3.68
N ASP A 112 -1.77 -0.53 4.50
CA ASP A 112 -1.74 0.93 4.41
C ASP A 112 -1.27 1.39 3.02
N PHE A 113 -0.26 0.73 2.46
CA PHE A 113 0.24 1.01 1.11
C PHE A 113 -0.62 0.39 0.02
N ASN A 114 -0.95 -0.91 0.16
CA ASN A 114 -1.66 -1.68 -0.86
C ASN A 114 -3.12 -1.26 -1.04
N ASP A 115 -3.81 -0.96 0.05
CA ASP A 115 -5.24 -0.64 0.06
C ASP A 115 -5.51 0.86 0.24
N GLY A 116 -4.46 1.65 0.52
CA GLY A 116 -4.53 3.10 0.74
C GLY A 116 -3.67 3.88 -0.25
N PHE A 117 -2.37 3.99 0.01
CA PHE A 117 -1.50 4.96 -0.68
C PHE A 117 -1.25 4.67 -2.17
N ILE A 118 -1.09 3.41 -2.57
CA ILE A 118 -0.94 3.06 -3.99
C ILE A 118 -2.27 3.33 -4.74
N PRO A 119 -3.44 2.86 -4.25
CA PRO A 119 -4.72 3.24 -4.84
C PRO A 119 -4.98 4.75 -4.87
N LEU A 120 -4.58 5.49 -3.84
CA LEU A 120 -4.66 6.95 -3.80
C LEU A 120 -3.82 7.59 -4.90
N PHE A 121 -2.56 7.14 -5.03
CA PHE A 121 -1.66 7.60 -6.09
C PHE A 121 -2.22 7.33 -7.49
N ILE A 122 -2.74 6.13 -7.74
CA ILE A 122 -3.39 5.78 -9.01
C ILE A 122 -4.55 6.73 -9.29
N THR A 123 -5.44 6.90 -8.32
CA THR A 123 -6.69 7.66 -8.49
C THR A 123 -6.39 9.13 -8.75
N ILE A 124 -5.47 9.73 -7.98
CA ILE A 124 -5.07 11.14 -8.16
C ILE A 124 -4.51 11.37 -9.56
N ASN A 125 -3.56 10.54 -9.98
CA ASN A 125 -2.91 10.73 -11.27
C ASN A 125 -3.83 10.40 -12.46
N SER A 126 -4.81 9.52 -12.28
CA SER A 126 -5.74 9.13 -13.35
C SER A 126 -6.83 10.18 -13.58
N ILE A 127 -7.36 10.77 -12.50
CA ILE A 127 -8.54 11.64 -12.55
C ILE A 127 -8.15 13.11 -12.56
N TYR A 128 -7.23 13.52 -11.70
CA TYR A 128 -6.98 14.93 -11.41
C TYR A 128 -5.80 15.53 -12.17
N LYS A 129 -4.96 14.71 -12.82
CA LYS A 129 -3.89 15.14 -13.75
C LYS A 129 -3.11 16.40 -13.28
N ASN A 130 -2.60 16.37 -12.04
CA ASN A 130 -1.86 17.44 -11.36
C ASN A 130 -2.68 18.61 -10.78
N GLN A 131 -4.01 18.50 -10.73
CA GLN A 131 -4.86 19.40 -9.94
C GLN A 131 -4.68 19.13 -8.44
N ASP A 132 -4.71 20.18 -7.61
CA ASP A 132 -4.74 20.05 -6.16
C ASP A 132 -6.07 19.42 -5.70
N VAL A 133 -6.04 18.62 -4.64
CA VAL A 133 -7.20 17.86 -4.15
C VAL A 133 -7.26 17.95 -2.64
N VAL A 134 -8.46 18.03 -2.07
CA VAL A 134 -8.66 17.86 -0.63
C VAL A 134 -8.87 16.38 -0.35
N ILE A 135 -8.09 15.83 0.56
CA ILE A 135 -8.26 14.45 1.00
C ILE A 135 -9.32 14.41 2.10
N VAL A 136 -10.34 13.59 1.90
CA VAL A 136 -11.40 13.31 2.86
C VAL A 136 -11.33 11.83 3.23
N VAL A 137 -11.16 11.52 4.51
CA VAL A 137 -10.95 10.13 4.95
C VAL A 137 -11.97 9.72 6.00
N SER A 138 -12.58 8.54 5.80
CA SER A 138 -13.36 7.85 6.82
C SER A 138 -12.52 6.77 7.51
N LYS A 139 -12.87 6.45 8.76
CA LYS A 139 -12.18 5.50 9.64
C LYS A 139 -10.69 5.77 9.82
N ALA A 140 -10.26 7.03 9.63
CA ALA A 140 -8.89 7.45 9.89
C ALA A 140 -8.66 7.61 11.40
N ARG A 141 -7.89 6.71 11.99
CA ARG A 141 -7.48 6.82 13.40
C ARG A 141 -6.35 7.84 13.53
N ASP A 142 -6.30 8.57 14.66
CA ASP A 142 -5.28 9.61 14.90
C ASP A 142 -3.85 9.11 14.76
N TRP A 143 -3.56 7.90 15.27
CA TRP A 143 -2.23 7.30 15.13
C TRP A 143 -1.84 7.07 13.67
N TRP A 144 -2.81 6.76 12.79
CA TRP A 144 -2.59 6.52 11.36
C TRP A 144 -2.29 7.84 10.65
N LEU A 145 -3.10 8.88 10.94
CA LEU A 145 -2.87 10.23 10.42
C LEU A 145 -1.49 10.75 10.83
N ASN A 146 -1.13 10.62 12.11
CA ASN A 146 0.18 11.05 12.59
C ASN A 146 1.33 10.25 11.96
N ARG A 147 1.18 8.93 11.80
CA ARG A 147 2.20 8.07 11.19
C ARG A 147 2.48 8.44 9.73
N TYR A 148 1.43 8.81 8.98
CA TYR A 148 1.51 9.07 7.54
C TYR A 148 1.43 10.55 7.16
N LYS A 149 1.48 11.47 8.13
CA LYS A 149 1.29 12.92 7.90
C LYS A 149 2.15 13.48 6.77
N ASN A 150 3.44 13.12 6.72
CA ASN A 150 4.35 13.62 5.68
C ASN A 150 3.96 13.09 4.29
N LEU A 151 3.50 11.84 4.21
CA LEU A 151 3.07 11.22 2.97
C LEU A 151 1.76 11.82 2.47
N LEU A 152 0.78 11.99 3.36
CA LEU A 152 -0.49 12.65 3.06
C LEU A 152 -0.27 14.09 2.57
N HIS A 153 0.66 14.82 3.19
CA HIS A 153 1.02 16.18 2.77
C HIS A 153 1.65 16.26 1.37
N VAL A 154 2.32 15.19 0.91
CA VAL A 154 2.81 15.14 -0.47
C VAL A 154 1.67 14.94 -1.47
N PHE A 155 0.60 14.25 -1.08
CA PHE A 155 -0.58 14.07 -1.93
C PHE A 155 -1.49 15.29 -1.98
N SER A 156 -1.57 16.06 -0.89
CA SER A 156 -2.44 17.22 -0.77
C SER A 156 -1.79 18.29 0.11
N SER A 157 -1.78 19.53 -0.39
CA SER A 157 -1.31 20.69 0.39
C SER A 157 -2.34 21.13 1.45
N HIS A 158 -3.58 20.64 1.35
CA HIS A 158 -4.69 21.01 2.19
C HIS A 158 -4.74 20.20 3.51
N PRO A 159 -5.37 20.74 4.57
CA PRO A 159 -5.73 19.96 5.74
C PRO A 159 -6.58 18.73 5.36
N ILE A 160 -6.30 17.60 5.99
CA ILE A 160 -7.05 16.36 5.79
C ILE A 160 -8.38 16.46 6.54
N VAL A 161 -9.49 16.25 5.84
CA VAL A 161 -10.84 16.21 6.45
C VAL A 161 -11.12 14.78 6.92
N THR A 162 -11.52 14.61 8.19
CA THR A 162 -11.76 13.29 8.79
C THR A 162 -13.23 13.12 9.17
N LEU A 163 -13.98 12.31 8.40
CA LEU A 163 -15.44 12.22 8.54
C LEU A 163 -15.94 11.67 9.89
N ASP A 164 -15.11 10.97 10.66
CA ASP A 164 -15.53 10.40 11.95
C ASP A 164 -15.32 11.35 13.15
N ASN A 165 -14.50 12.40 12.99
CA ASN A 165 -14.16 13.34 14.06
C ASN A 165 -14.56 14.80 13.74
N ASP A 166 -15.04 15.07 12.52
CA ASP A 166 -15.46 16.40 12.10
C ASP A 166 -16.96 16.62 12.37
N THR A 167 -17.32 17.81 12.81
CA THR A 167 -18.73 18.22 13.00
C THR A 167 -19.18 19.22 11.95
N SER A 168 -18.24 19.83 11.23
CA SER A 168 -18.55 20.88 10.28
C SER A 168 -18.90 20.33 8.90
N THR A 169 -19.82 21.00 8.22
CA THR A 169 -20.14 20.68 6.84
C THR A 169 -19.07 21.26 5.91
N HIS A 170 -18.67 20.48 4.90
CA HIS A 170 -17.66 20.92 3.94
C HIS A 170 -18.20 20.96 2.53
N CYS A 171 -17.92 22.03 1.81
CA CYS A 171 -18.35 22.19 0.42
C CYS A 171 -17.18 22.10 -0.54
N PHE A 172 -17.39 21.35 -1.62
CA PHE A 172 -16.40 21.12 -2.67
C PHE A 172 -17.01 21.42 -4.04
N PRO A 173 -16.21 21.85 -5.03
CA PRO A 173 -16.68 22.03 -6.40
C PRO A 173 -17.06 20.70 -7.08
N SER A 174 -16.48 19.58 -6.62
CA SER A 174 -16.77 18.22 -7.06
C SER A 174 -16.14 17.22 -6.08
N ALA A 175 -16.58 15.96 -6.12
CA ALA A 175 -16.01 14.90 -5.28
C ALA A 175 -15.88 13.57 -6.04
N THR A 176 -14.82 12.82 -5.76
CA THR A 176 -14.65 11.42 -6.18
C THR A 176 -14.58 10.54 -4.94
N LEU A 177 -15.43 9.51 -4.86
CA LEU A 177 -15.52 8.59 -3.74
C LEU A 177 -15.07 7.19 -4.18
N GLY A 178 -14.12 6.62 -3.44
CA GLY A 178 -13.47 5.34 -3.76
C GLY A 178 -12.08 5.52 -4.34
N LEU A 179 -11.31 4.42 -4.36
CA LEU A 179 -9.95 4.39 -4.92
C LEU A 179 -9.83 3.30 -5.97
N MET A 180 -9.14 3.60 -7.06
CA MET A 180 -8.81 2.67 -8.12
C MET A 180 -7.68 1.72 -7.68
N SER A 181 -7.83 0.41 -7.90
CA SER A 181 -6.83 -0.60 -7.53
C SER A 181 -6.78 -1.75 -8.53
N TYR A 182 -5.54 -2.20 -8.82
CA TYR A 182 -5.24 -3.19 -9.85
C TYR A 182 -4.64 -4.49 -9.32
N GLY A 183 -4.46 -4.64 -8.01
CA GLY A 183 -3.95 -5.87 -7.40
C GLY A 183 -2.97 -5.60 -6.28
N PHE A 184 -2.19 -6.62 -5.91
CA PHE A 184 -1.20 -6.47 -4.85
C PHE A 184 -0.04 -5.60 -5.31
N MET A 185 0.13 -4.46 -4.64
CA MET A 185 1.21 -3.50 -4.85
C MET A 185 1.39 -3.13 -6.33
N ALA A 186 0.28 -3.08 -7.07
CA ALA A 186 0.27 -2.96 -8.52
C ALA A 186 -0.36 -1.65 -8.99
N LEU A 187 0.23 -1.05 -10.01
CA LEU A 187 -0.34 0.08 -10.73
C LEU A 187 -1.14 -0.38 -11.95
N MET A 188 -1.82 0.58 -12.58
CA MET A 188 -2.54 0.36 -13.82
C MET A 188 -1.56 -0.08 -14.93
N PRO A 189 -1.83 -1.19 -15.64
CA PRO A 189 -1.03 -1.58 -16.80
C PRO A 189 -0.99 -0.47 -17.86
N ASN A 190 0.17 -0.26 -18.48
CA ASN A 190 0.39 0.75 -19.53
C ASN A 190 0.10 2.20 -19.12
N SER A 191 0.06 2.50 -17.83
CA SER A 191 0.04 3.88 -17.34
C SER A 191 1.40 4.54 -17.50
N SER A 192 1.43 5.87 -17.71
CA SER A 192 2.65 6.67 -17.60
C SER A 192 3.21 6.68 -16.16
N GLN A 193 2.35 6.42 -15.17
CA GLN A 193 2.75 6.32 -13.78
C GLN A 193 3.24 4.91 -13.46
N THR A 194 4.43 4.83 -12.85
CA THR A 194 5.10 3.57 -12.50
C THR A 194 5.35 3.51 -11.01
N LEU A 195 5.67 2.32 -10.48
CA LEU A 195 6.00 2.19 -9.05
C LEU A 195 7.26 2.99 -8.70
N LEU A 196 8.11 3.28 -9.69
CA LEU A 196 9.25 4.18 -9.53
C LEU A 196 8.79 5.63 -9.28
N HIS A 197 7.71 6.09 -9.92
CA HIS A 197 7.12 7.40 -9.63
C HIS A 197 6.52 7.44 -8.23
N PHE A 198 5.80 6.38 -7.82
CA PHE A 198 5.31 6.25 -6.44
C PHE A 198 6.49 6.25 -5.45
N ARG A 199 7.60 5.60 -5.79
CA ARG A 199 8.82 5.65 -4.99
C ARG A 199 9.42 7.05 -4.89
N GLY A 200 9.41 7.84 -5.96
CA GLY A 200 9.80 9.25 -5.93
C GLY A 200 8.91 10.08 -4.99
N LEU A 201 7.62 9.74 -4.89
CA LEU A 201 6.71 10.35 -3.93
C LEU A 201 7.13 10.05 -2.48
N LEU A 202 7.54 8.81 -2.19
CA LEU A 202 8.09 8.43 -0.89
C LEU A 202 9.40 9.16 -0.57
N ASP A 203 10.25 9.42 -1.58
CA ASP A 203 11.46 10.24 -1.42
C ASP A 203 11.11 11.68 -1.04
N LYS A 204 10.13 12.29 -1.72
CA LYS A 204 9.65 13.62 -1.35
C LYS A 204 9.08 13.67 0.08
N ALA A 205 8.38 12.62 0.50
CA ALA A 205 7.76 12.57 1.84
C ALA A 205 8.76 12.34 2.98
N PHE A 206 9.82 11.55 2.73
CA PHE A 206 10.69 11.04 3.80
C PHE A 206 12.18 11.34 3.60
N GLY A 207 12.59 11.86 2.45
CA GLY A 207 13.98 12.15 2.08
C GLY A 207 14.51 13.51 2.55
N HIS A 208 13.64 14.46 2.93
CA HIS A 208 14.07 15.78 3.37
C HIS A 208 14.58 15.80 4.83
N HIS A 209 15.78 16.36 5.00
CA HIS A 209 16.52 16.79 6.20
C HIS A 209 17.24 15.74 7.08
N GLY A 210 18.58 15.78 7.00
CA GLY A 210 19.50 16.18 8.07
C GLY A 210 19.65 15.33 9.33
N GLN A 211 18.57 14.77 9.89
CA GLN A 211 18.60 14.08 11.18
C GLN A 211 19.10 12.62 11.05
N TYR A 212 18.84 11.92 9.95
CA TYR A 212 19.35 10.54 9.77
C TYR A 212 20.82 10.48 9.39
N SER A 213 21.34 11.51 8.73
CA SER A 213 22.79 11.62 8.49
C SER A 213 23.60 11.63 9.79
N ILE A 214 22.99 11.98 10.92
CA ILE A 214 23.62 12.03 12.24
C ILE A 214 23.59 10.64 12.93
N PHE A 215 22.48 9.91 12.81
CA PHE A 215 22.31 8.61 13.50
C PHE A 215 22.75 7.39 12.68
N ASN A 216 22.73 7.49 11.36
CA ASN A 216 23.23 6.47 10.44
C ASN A 216 23.83 7.18 9.21
N PRO A 217 25.08 7.65 9.30
CA PRO A 217 25.73 8.25 8.15
C PRO A 217 25.72 7.27 6.98
N PRO A 218 25.59 7.77 5.74
CA PRO A 218 25.76 6.94 4.56
C PRO A 218 27.13 6.25 4.65
N PRO A 219 27.22 4.96 4.31
CA PRO A 219 28.50 4.25 4.34
C PRO A 219 29.52 4.98 3.45
N LYS A 220 30.78 5.10 3.89
CA LYS A 220 31.87 5.65 3.05
C LYS A 220 32.08 4.75 1.82
N SER A 221 32.62 5.24 0.71
CA SER A 221 32.80 4.41 -0.51
C SER A 221 33.61 3.14 -0.23
N ASP A 222 34.59 3.21 0.68
CA ASP A 222 35.45 2.07 1.04
C ASP A 222 34.83 1.11 2.07
N SER A 223 33.63 1.42 2.57
CA SER A 223 32.98 0.60 3.59
C SER A 223 32.31 -0.65 3.00
N PRO A 224 32.14 -1.73 3.80
CA PRO A 224 31.42 -2.90 3.34
C PRO A 224 29.95 -2.57 3.01
N PRO A 225 29.31 -3.31 2.08
CA PRO A 225 27.90 -3.12 1.80
C PRO A 225 27.06 -3.26 3.06
N ARG A 226 26.14 -2.31 3.31
CA ARG A 226 25.21 -2.37 4.42
C ARG A 226 24.01 -3.23 4.08
N LEU A 227 23.74 -4.24 4.90
CA LEU A 227 22.58 -5.14 4.83
C LEU A 227 21.63 -4.83 5.98
N VAL A 228 20.38 -4.47 5.66
CA VAL A 228 19.30 -4.46 6.64
C VAL A 228 18.70 -5.86 6.74
N PHE A 229 18.84 -6.48 7.90
CA PHE A 229 18.20 -7.75 8.21
C PHE A 229 16.91 -7.47 8.98
N MET A 230 15.77 -7.70 8.33
CA MET A 230 14.45 -7.45 8.88
C MET A 230 14.11 -8.48 9.94
N SER A 231 14.04 -8.02 11.19
CA SER A 231 13.59 -8.83 12.31
C SER A 231 12.09 -8.67 12.55
N ARG A 232 11.53 -9.57 13.35
CA ARG A 232 10.09 -9.66 13.66
C ARG A 232 9.92 -9.92 15.15
N SER A 233 8.88 -9.34 15.73
CA SER A 233 8.54 -9.60 17.13
C SER A 233 8.20 -11.09 17.31
N LYS A 234 8.68 -11.66 18.42
CA LYS A 234 8.46 -13.07 18.76
C LYS A 234 6.98 -13.41 18.89
N GLY A 235 6.60 -14.63 18.49
CA GLY A 235 5.24 -15.16 18.68
C GLY A 235 4.15 -14.69 17.70
N ILE A 236 4.48 -13.87 16.68
CA ILE A 236 3.50 -13.40 15.68
C ILE A 236 3.39 -14.35 14.46
N GLY A 237 4.30 -15.33 14.37
CA GLY A 237 4.44 -16.27 13.25
C GLY A 237 5.47 -15.80 12.22
N ARG A 238 6.03 -16.78 11.50
CA ARG A 238 7.14 -16.64 10.55
C ARG A 238 8.36 -16.01 11.21
N GLU A 239 8.74 -16.53 12.37
CA GLU A 239 10.01 -16.22 13.01
C GLU A 239 11.14 -16.96 12.31
N ILE A 240 12.31 -16.33 12.20
CA ILE A 240 13.55 -17.02 11.82
C ILE A 240 14.19 -17.51 13.13
N LEU A 241 14.11 -18.82 13.37
CA LEU A 241 14.46 -19.45 14.64
C LEU A 241 15.97 -19.39 14.94
N ASN A 242 16.80 -19.33 13.89
CA ASN A 242 18.26 -19.20 13.95
C ASN A 242 18.74 -17.87 13.34
N GLN A 243 18.07 -16.77 13.73
CA GLN A 243 18.35 -15.43 13.19
C GLN A 243 19.79 -14.98 13.49
N ASP A 244 20.28 -15.22 14.70
CA ASP A 244 21.60 -14.74 15.13
C ASP A 244 22.71 -15.44 14.34
N GLU A 245 22.55 -16.73 14.05
CA GLU A 245 23.46 -17.48 13.19
C GLU A 245 23.38 -17.01 11.74
N ALA A 246 22.19 -16.73 11.21
CA ALA A 246 22.02 -16.18 9.86
C ALA A 246 22.67 -14.78 9.72
N VAL A 247 22.57 -13.94 10.75
CA VAL A 247 23.26 -12.65 10.83
C VAL A 247 24.77 -12.83 10.87
N LYS A 248 25.26 -13.82 11.63
CA LYS A 248 26.69 -14.15 11.69
C LYS A 248 27.22 -14.55 10.31
N VAL A 249 26.50 -15.38 9.56
CA VAL A 249 26.87 -15.77 8.18
C VAL A 249 26.95 -14.53 7.28
N ALA A 250 26.00 -13.61 7.36
CA ALA A 250 26.05 -12.38 6.56
C ALA A 250 27.26 -11.49 6.91
N LYS A 251 27.62 -11.39 8.20
CA LYS A 251 28.83 -10.68 8.64
C LYS A 251 30.11 -11.36 8.14
N GLU A 252 30.18 -12.70 8.19
CA GLU A 252 31.32 -13.47 7.68
C GLU A 252 31.53 -13.32 6.16
N ILE A 253 30.45 -13.14 5.39
CA ILE A 253 30.53 -12.83 3.95
C ILE A 253 31.11 -11.42 3.72
N GLY A 254 30.97 -10.52 4.70
CA GLY A 254 31.51 -9.17 4.66
C GLY A 254 30.46 -8.07 4.66
N PHE A 255 29.18 -8.34 4.95
CA PHE A 255 28.19 -7.27 5.11
C PHE A 255 28.38 -6.50 6.43
N ASP A 256 28.13 -5.19 6.40
CA ASP A 256 27.76 -4.42 7.59
C ASP A 256 26.28 -4.65 7.89
N VAL A 257 25.97 -5.52 8.86
CA VAL A 257 24.60 -5.98 9.11
C VAL A 257 23.91 -5.16 10.21
N ILE A 258 22.78 -4.56 9.87
CA ILE A 258 21.88 -3.89 10.81
C ILE A 258 20.62 -4.73 10.98
N LEU A 259 20.36 -5.20 12.20
CA LEU A 259 19.07 -5.78 12.58
C LEU A 259 18.03 -4.68 12.70
N PHE A 260 16.93 -4.79 11.95
CA PHE A 260 15.87 -3.79 11.96
C PHE A 260 14.51 -4.43 12.22
N GLU A 261 13.90 -4.11 13.35
CA GLU A 261 12.52 -4.48 13.67
C GLU A 261 11.61 -3.25 13.51
N PRO A 262 10.71 -3.20 12.51
CA PRO A 262 9.83 -2.07 12.30
C PRO A 262 8.70 -2.08 13.34
N THR A 263 8.94 -1.43 14.48
CA THR A 263 7.93 -1.23 15.53
C THR A 263 7.18 0.10 15.34
N GLY A 264 6.05 0.28 16.04
CA GLY A 264 5.32 1.55 16.04
C GLY A 264 6.09 2.75 16.63
N LYS A 265 7.23 2.50 17.30
CA LYS A 265 8.10 3.53 17.86
C LYS A 265 9.03 4.16 16.80
N ILE A 266 9.27 3.44 15.70
CA ILE A 266 10.14 3.89 14.63
C ILE A 266 9.29 4.64 13.59
N SER A 267 9.60 5.91 13.35
CA SER A 267 8.91 6.71 12.35
C SER A 267 9.20 6.20 10.93
N LEU A 268 8.32 6.49 9.97
CA LEU A 268 8.59 6.11 8.58
C LEU A 268 9.81 6.83 8.01
N GLN A 269 10.08 8.05 8.48
CA GLN A 269 11.29 8.78 8.10
C GLN A 269 12.55 8.08 8.63
N GLN A 270 12.52 7.52 9.85
CA GLN A 270 13.60 6.67 10.39
C GLN A 270 13.85 5.45 9.52
N ALA A 271 12.78 4.70 9.25
CA ALA A 271 12.85 3.51 8.43
C ALA A 271 13.36 3.83 7.01
N TYR A 272 12.88 4.92 6.43
CA TYR A 272 13.31 5.41 5.12
C TYR A 272 14.79 5.74 5.10
N GLY A 273 15.29 6.55 6.04
CA GLY A 273 16.71 6.93 6.10
C GLY A 273 17.65 5.74 6.22
N LEU A 274 17.31 4.76 7.07
CA LEU A 274 18.09 3.52 7.22
C LEU A 274 18.08 2.68 5.94
N ILE A 275 16.91 2.42 5.36
CA ILE A 275 16.78 1.47 4.24
C ILE A 275 17.28 2.11 2.94
N ASN A 276 16.98 3.39 2.71
CA ASN A 276 17.46 4.12 1.54
C ASN A 276 18.99 4.28 1.51
N SER A 277 19.64 4.37 2.68
CA SER A 277 21.12 4.41 2.79
C SER A 277 21.78 3.02 2.76
N SER A 278 21.01 1.94 2.71
CA SER A 278 21.52 0.57 2.67
C SER A 278 21.70 0.06 1.23
N HIS A 279 22.47 -1.01 1.07
CA HIS A 279 22.78 -1.61 -0.24
C HIS A 279 22.03 -2.92 -0.46
N ALA A 280 21.65 -3.58 0.65
CA ALA A 280 20.86 -4.79 0.62
C ALA A 280 19.82 -4.81 1.75
N MET A 281 18.74 -5.56 1.54
CA MET A 281 17.75 -5.89 2.56
C MET A 281 17.40 -7.36 2.47
N VAL A 282 17.28 -8.03 3.62
CA VAL A 282 16.80 -9.41 3.71
C VAL A 282 15.68 -9.51 4.73
N GLY A 283 14.67 -10.32 4.47
CA GLY A 283 13.70 -10.64 5.51
C GLY A 283 12.69 -11.71 5.16
N MET A 284 12.06 -12.22 6.21
CA MET A 284 10.94 -13.14 6.11
C MET A 284 9.71 -12.46 5.50
N HIS A 285 9.06 -13.13 4.55
CA HIS A 285 7.84 -12.63 3.91
C HIS A 285 6.82 -12.08 4.93
N GLY A 286 6.34 -10.86 4.72
CA GLY A 286 5.34 -10.23 5.57
C GLY A 286 5.33 -8.72 5.45
N ALA A 287 4.42 -8.07 6.18
CA ALA A 287 4.16 -6.65 6.03
C ALA A 287 5.41 -5.76 6.19
N ALA A 288 6.36 -6.15 7.04
CA ALA A 288 7.63 -5.46 7.20
C ALA A 288 8.40 -5.28 5.88
N LEU A 289 8.25 -6.20 4.91
CA LEU A 289 8.92 -6.11 3.61
C LEU A 289 8.35 -5.03 2.70
N THR A 290 7.24 -4.37 3.04
CA THR A 290 6.76 -3.17 2.32
C THR A 290 7.81 -2.05 2.35
N HIS A 291 8.67 -2.03 3.38
CA HIS A 291 9.79 -1.10 3.43
C HIS A 291 10.84 -1.35 2.34
N SER A 292 10.80 -2.46 1.59
CA SER A 292 11.65 -2.66 0.41
C SER A 292 11.40 -1.59 -0.64
N LEU A 293 10.21 -0.97 -0.66
CA LEU A 293 9.96 0.21 -1.46
C LEU A 293 10.97 1.31 -1.14
N PHE A 294 11.45 1.46 0.10
CA PHE A 294 12.41 2.52 0.45
C PHE A 294 13.84 2.29 -0.06
N LEU A 295 14.15 1.11 -0.59
CA LEU A 295 15.45 0.87 -1.22
C LEU A 295 15.63 1.74 -2.46
N ARG A 296 16.90 2.01 -2.79
CA ARG A 296 17.28 2.65 -4.04
C ARG A 296 17.24 1.62 -5.18
N PRO A 297 16.82 2.01 -6.40
CA PRO A 297 16.98 1.16 -7.58
C PRO A 297 18.44 0.67 -7.70
N GLY A 298 18.63 -0.61 -8.00
CA GLY A 298 19.93 -1.28 -8.00
C GLY A 298 20.30 -2.03 -6.72
N SER A 299 19.69 -1.67 -5.57
CA SER A 299 19.93 -2.39 -4.30
C SER A 299 19.48 -3.86 -4.38
N ALA A 300 20.07 -4.73 -3.56
CA ALA A 300 19.67 -6.12 -3.44
C ALA A 300 18.51 -6.29 -2.44
N PHE A 301 17.52 -7.11 -2.78
CA PHE A 301 16.44 -7.47 -1.86
C PHE A 301 16.21 -8.97 -1.87
N MET A 302 16.49 -9.62 -0.75
CA MET A 302 16.29 -11.05 -0.57
C MET A 302 15.06 -11.33 0.29
N GLN A 303 14.06 -11.97 -0.30
CA GLN A 303 12.85 -12.38 0.38
C GLN A 303 12.94 -13.86 0.75
N VAL A 304 12.86 -14.15 2.05
CA VAL A 304 12.70 -15.52 2.54
C VAL A 304 11.22 -15.90 2.42
N MET A 305 10.97 -16.95 1.64
CA MET A 305 9.65 -17.42 1.24
C MET A 305 9.27 -18.69 2.00
N PRO A 306 8.38 -18.60 3.01
CA PRO A 306 7.79 -19.76 3.66
C PRO A 306 7.08 -20.70 2.68
N LEU A 307 6.77 -21.92 3.13
CA LEU A 307 5.94 -22.83 2.35
C LEU A 307 4.58 -22.21 2.06
N GLY A 308 4.04 -22.51 0.89
CA GLY A 308 2.65 -22.25 0.54
C GLY A 308 2.30 -20.80 0.30
N ILE A 309 3.27 -19.95 -0.04
CA ILE A 309 3.01 -18.53 -0.31
C ILE A 309 3.61 -18.04 -1.63
N ASP A 310 4.08 -18.92 -2.53
CA ASP A 310 4.83 -18.56 -3.74
C ASP A 310 4.18 -17.44 -4.55
N TRP A 311 2.92 -17.63 -4.92
CA TRP A 311 2.20 -16.64 -5.74
C TRP A 311 1.99 -15.32 -4.99
N VAL A 312 1.66 -15.38 -3.70
CA VAL A 312 1.42 -14.19 -2.86
C VAL A 312 2.71 -13.42 -2.67
N GLY A 313 3.81 -14.09 -2.35
CA GLY A 313 5.10 -13.43 -2.15
C GLY A 313 5.62 -12.79 -3.42
N LYS A 314 5.46 -13.45 -4.57
CA LYS A 314 5.79 -12.88 -5.88
C LYS A 314 4.97 -11.62 -6.15
N MET A 315 3.65 -11.67 -6.00
CA MET A 315 2.77 -10.51 -6.29
C MET A 315 2.93 -9.37 -5.28
N CYS A 316 3.17 -9.66 -4.00
CA CYS A 316 3.26 -8.64 -2.96
C CYS A 316 4.59 -7.90 -2.95
N PHE A 317 5.70 -8.55 -3.33
CA PHE A 317 7.04 -8.00 -3.12
C PHE A 317 8.00 -8.28 -4.27
N GLY A 318 7.93 -9.44 -4.92
CA GLY A 318 8.79 -9.78 -6.06
C GLY A 318 8.57 -8.86 -7.27
N GLU A 319 7.34 -8.80 -7.79
CA GLU A 319 7.00 -7.94 -8.93
C GLU A 319 7.18 -6.45 -8.62
N PRO A 320 6.72 -5.92 -7.47
CA PRO A 320 6.96 -4.52 -7.11
C PRO A 320 8.45 -4.17 -7.00
N ALA A 321 9.28 -5.05 -6.42
CA ALA A 321 10.72 -4.81 -6.32
C ALA A 321 11.36 -4.70 -7.71
N ARG A 322 11.04 -5.63 -8.62
CA ARG A 322 11.54 -5.56 -10.00
C ARG A 322 11.07 -4.29 -10.72
N ALA A 323 9.81 -3.91 -10.52
CA ALA A 323 9.21 -2.73 -11.13
C ALA A 323 9.84 -1.40 -10.68
N ILE A 324 10.52 -1.37 -9.52
CA ILE A 324 11.31 -0.21 -9.05
C ILE A 324 12.83 -0.40 -9.25
N GLY A 325 13.24 -1.40 -10.02
CA GLY A 325 14.65 -1.62 -10.37
C GLY A 325 15.50 -2.26 -9.28
N ILE A 326 14.89 -2.86 -8.26
CA ILE A 326 15.61 -3.61 -7.21
C ILE A 326 16.04 -4.98 -7.74
N GLN A 327 17.24 -5.42 -7.35
CA GLN A 327 17.76 -6.75 -7.63
C GLN A 327 17.12 -7.77 -6.67
N TYR A 328 15.93 -8.26 -7.04
CA TYR A 328 15.15 -9.20 -6.24
C TYR A 328 15.72 -10.63 -6.29
N ILE A 329 15.90 -11.22 -5.10
CA ILE A 329 16.34 -12.59 -4.84
C ILE A 329 15.26 -13.30 -4.02
N GLU A 330 14.92 -14.52 -4.41
CA GLU A 330 13.91 -15.34 -3.73
C GLU A 330 14.56 -16.54 -3.05
N TYR A 331 14.59 -16.56 -1.71
CA TYR A 331 15.02 -17.73 -0.95
C TYR A 331 13.80 -18.57 -0.57
N LYS A 332 13.48 -19.58 -1.38
CA LYS A 332 12.43 -20.56 -1.07
C LYS A 332 12.94 -21.57 -0.07
N ILE A 333 12.26 -21.63 1.07
CA ILE A 333 12.59 -22.61 2.09
C ILE A 333 12.25 -24.01 1.59
N LYS A 334 13.02 -24.99 2.03
CA LYS A 334 12.66 -26.40 1.93
C LYS A 334 11.68 -26.77 3.05
N VAL A 335 11.05 -27.92 2.90
CA VAL A 335 10.14 -28.48 3.89
C VAL A 335 10.83 -28.61 5.24
N GLU A 336 12.08 -29.08 5.27
CA GLU A 336 12.84 -29.32 6.50
C GLU A 336 13.19 -28.03 7.26
N GLU A 337 13.14 -26.87 6.59
CA GLU A 337 13.35 -25.57 7.22
C GLU A 337 12.08 -25.02 7.87
N SER A 338 10.91 -25.60 7.60
CA SER A 338 9.62 -25.17 8.13
C SER A 338 9.27 -25.86 9.43
N SER A 339 8.83 -25.12 10.45
CA SER A 339 8.29 -25.71 11.69
C SER A 339 6.95 -26.45 11.48
N LEU A 340 6.35 -26.40 10.28
CA LEU A 340 5.14 -27.17 9.99
C LEU A 340 5.40 -28.68 9.98
N VAL A 341 6.65 -29.12 9.78
CA VAL A 341 7.04 -30.55 9.85
C VAL A 341 6.88 -31.15 11.25
N GLU A 342 6.77 -30.31 12.29
CA GLU A 342 6.49 -30.74 13.66
C GLU A 342 4.99 -30.96 13.91
N LYS A 343 4.14 -30.43 13.01
CA LYS A 343 2.68 -30.42 13.16
C LYS A 343 1.95 -31.32 12.16
N TYR A 344 2.53 -31.49 10.99
CA TYR A 344 1.93 -32.22 9.87
C TYR A 344 2.86 -33.35 9.41
N ASP A 345 2.26 -34.48 9.03
CA ASP A 345 3.02 -35.59 8.43
C ASP A 345 3.63 -35.15 7.09
N LYS A 346 4.77 -35.74 6.71
CA LYS A 346 5.45 -35.43 5.45
C LYS A 346 4.57 -35.70 4.22
N ASN A 347 3.60 -36.61 4.31
CA ASN A 347 2.66 -36.92 3.23
C ASN A 347 1.40 -36.05 3.25
N ASP A 348 1.20 -35.21 4.26
CA ASP A 348 0.08 -34.27 4.32
C ASP A 348 0.18 -33.27 3.17
N MET A 349 -0.94 -32.96 2.52
CA MET A 349 -1.00 -32.01 1.41
C MET A 349 -0.51 -30.61 1.82
N VAL A 350 -0.64 -30.23 3.10
CA VAL A 350 -0.09 -28.99 3.64
C VAL A 350 1.43 -28.89 3.43
N ILE A 351 2.13 -30.03 3.49
CA ILE A 351 3.59 -30.14 3.35
C ILE A 351 3.99 -30.55 1.94
N LYS A 352 3.38 -31.63 1.42
CA LYS A 352 3.75 -32.30 0.18
C LYS A 352 3.43 -31.46 -1.05
N ASP A 353 2.28 -30.79 -1.06
CA ASP A 353 1.87 -29.95 -2.17
C ASP A 353 1.04 -28.75 -1.67
N PRO A 354 1.72 -27.74 -1.10
CA PRO A 354 1.05 -26.55 -0.58
C PRO A 354 0.21 -25.84 -1.64
N ALA A 355 0.63 -25.86 -2.90
CA ALA A 355 -0.07 -25.17 -3.99
C ALA A 355 -1.44 -25.84 -4.27
N SER A 356 -1.47 -27.17 -4.33
CA SER A 356 -2.73 -27.91 -4.47
C SER A 356 -3.62 -27.76 -3.23
N PHE A 357 -3.05 -27.73 -2.01
CA PHE A 357 -3.82 -27.53 -0.78
C PHE A 357 -4.51 -26.15 -0.74
N GLN A 358 -3.81 -25.09 -1.14
CA GLN A 358 -4.40 -23.74 -1.27
C GLN A 358 -5.53 -23.70 -2.31
N GLY A 359 -5.38 -24.45 -3.40
CA GLY A 359 -6.25 -24.37 -4.56
C GLY A 359 -6.32 -22.94 -5.10
N ARG A 360 -7.54 -22.48 -5.45
CA ARG A 360 -7.79 -21.10 -5.91
C ARG A 360 -8.23 -20.15 -4.79
N ASN A 361 -8.32 -20.62 -3.55
CA ASN A 361 -8.92 -19.88 -2.44
C ASN A 361 -7.88 -19.56 -1.36
N TRP A 362 -7.50 -18.29 -1.26
CA TRP A 362 -6.64 -17.79 -0.18
C TRP A 362 -7.45 -17.58 1.11
N SER A 363 -7.97 -18.69 1.66
CA SER A 363 -8.90 -18.68 2.79
C SER A 363 -8.22 -18.30 4.11
N PHE A 364 -9.02 -17.98 5.13
CA PHE A 364 -8.50 -17.69 6.46
C PHE A 364 -7.68 -18.85 7.03
N ASP A 365 -8.11 -20.10 6.84
CA ASP A 365 -7.41 -21.27 7.37
C ASP A 365 -6.07 -21.51 6.65
N VAL A 366 -6.05 -21.36 5.32
CA VAL A 366 -4.82 -21.41 4.52
C VAL A 366 -3.84 -20.33 4.97
N MET A 367 -4.33 -19.09 5.14
CA MET A 367 -3.53 -17.99 5.68
C MET A 367 -3.02 -18.31 7.09
N LYS A 368 -3.86 -18.87 7.97
CA LYS A 368 -3.47 -19.21 9.34
C LYS A 368 -2.32 -20.21 9.35
N ILE A 369 -2.39 -21.28 8.55
CA ILE A 369 -1.34 -22.31 8.48
C ILE A 369 -0.01 -21.70 8.02
N TYR A 370 0.02 -21.12 6.81
CA TYR A 370 1.28 -20.70 6.20
C TYR A 370 1.81 -19.36 6.72
N LEU A 371 0.92 -18.46 7.17
CA LEU A 371 1.30 -17.15 7.67
C LEU A 371 1.38 -17.08 9.20
N LYS A 372 0.63 -17.85 9.98
CA LYS A 372 0.66 -17.71 11.45
C LYS A 372 1.35 -18.85 12.16
N GLU A 373 1.19 -20.07 11.69
CA GLU A 373 1.59 -21.27 12.43
C GLU A 373 2.97 -21.81 12.05
N GLN A 374 3.56 -21.27 10.98
CA GLN A 374 4.87 -21.62 10.45
C GLN A 374 5.94 -20.66 10.93
N ASN A 375 7.01 -21.19 11.50
CA ASN A 375 8.30 -20.53 11.70
C ASN A 375 9.35 -21.23 10.82
N VAL A 376 10.53 -20.62 10.69
CA VAL A 376 11.57 -21.08 9.77
C VAL A 376 12.91 -21.20 10.48
N LYS A 377 13.55 -22.36 10.36
CA LYS A 377 14.96 -22.56 10.70
C LYS A 377 15.75 -22.66 9.40
N LEU A 378 16.52 -21.62 9.08
CA LEU A 378 17.24 -21.53 7.81
C LEU A 378 18.35 -22.58 7.72
N ASP A 379 18.47 -23.23 6.57
CA ASP A 379 19.66 -23.98 6.17
C ASP A 379 20.77 -22.98 5.86
N LEU A 380 21.71 -22.82 6.80
CA LEU A 380 22.75 -21.79 6.73
C LEU A 380 23.74 -22.01 5.58
N VAL A 381 23.91 -23.25 5.08
CA VAL A 381 24.79 -23.52 3.93
C VAL A 381 24.15 -22.96 2.68
N ARG A 382 22.87 -23.31 2.43
CA ARG A 382 22.12 -22.75 1.31
C ARG A 382 21.94 -21.24 1.44
N PHE A 383 21.60 -20.76 2.63
CA PHE A 383 21.38 -19.35 2.88
C PHE A 383 22.64 -18.52 2.60
N ARG A 384 23.83 -19.07 2.88
CA ARG A 384 25.12 -18.45 2.53
C ARG A 384 25.25 -18.17 1.04
N ASP A 385 24.86 -19.12 0.18
CA ASP A 385 24.96 -18.96 -1.28
C ASP A 385 24.11 -17.78 -1.78
N TYR A 386 22.88 -17.65 -1.28
CA TYR A 386 21.99 -16.55 -1.63
C TYR A 386 22.46 -15.21 -1.05
N LEU A 387 23.04 -15.22 0.15
CA LEU A 387 23.67 -14.02 0.71
C LEU A 387 24.90 -13.59 -0.09
N MET A 388 25.70 -14.51 -0.63
CA MET A 388 26.81 -14.18 -1.52
C MET A 388 26.31 -13.56 -2.84
N GLU A 389 25.19 -14.05 -3.39
CA GLU A 389 24.53 -13.42 -4.54
C GLU A 389 24.09 -11.98 -4.20
N ALA A 390 23.42 -11.80 -3.05
CA ALA A 390 23.00 -10.49 -2.57
C ALA A 390 24.19 -9.54 -2.37
N TYR A 391 25.32 -10.06 -1.85
CA TYR A 391 26.54 -9.30 -1.62
C TYR A 391 27.17 -8.83 -2.92
N SER A 392 27.27 -9.71 -3.91
CA SER A 392 27.79 -9.37 -5.24
C SER A 392 26.95 -8.28 -5.91
N LYS A 393 25.61 -8.39 -5.84
CA LYS A 393 24.69 -7.36 -6.35
C LYS A 393 24.84 -6.03 -5.60
N ALA A 394 24.98 -6.08 -4.28
CA ALA A 394 25.18 -4.88 -3.46
C ALA A 394 26.52 -4.19 -3.76
N LYS A 395 27.60 -4.94 -3.97
CA LYS A 395 28.90 -4.41 -4.41
C LYS A 395 28.83 -3.77 -5.79
N THR A 396 28.21 -4.46 -6.75
CA THR A 396 27.97 -3.90 -8.09
C THR A 396 27.17 -2.60 -8.04
N PHE A 397 26.20 -2.50 -7.13
CA PHE A 397 25.45 -1.27 -6.92
C PHE A 397 26.30 -0.15 -6.33
N MET A 398 27.14 -0.44 -5.34
CA MET A 398 28.09 0.55 -4.78
C MET A 398 29.03 1.09 -5.85
N GLU A 399 29.67 0.21 -6.63
CA GLU A 399 30.61 0.59 -7.69
C GLU A 399 29.99 1.51 -8.75
N LYS A 400 28.70 1.32 -9.06
CA LYS A 400 27.95 2.18 -10.00
C LYS A 400 27.62 3.56 -9.44
N MET A 401 27.61 3.72 -8.12
CA MET A 401 27.22 4.97 -7.45
C MET A 401 28.40 5.90 -7.15
N GLY A 402 29.65 5.43 -7.34
CA GLY A 402 30.88 6.14 -6.97
C GLY A 402 31.17 6.02 -5.48
#